data_AF-A0A0F7RYM6-F1
#
_entry.id   AF-A0A0F7RYM6-F1
#
_cell.length_a   1.000
_cell.length_b   1.000
_cell.length_c   1.000
_cell.angle_alpha   90.00
_cell.angle_beta   90.00
_cell.angle_gamma   90.00
#
_symmetry.space_group_name_H-M   'P 1'
#
loop_
_entity.id
_entity.type
_entity.pdbx_description
1 polymer ?
#
loop_
_entity_poly.entity_id
_entity_poly.type
_entity_poly.pdbx_seq_one_letter_code
_entity_poly.pdbx_strand_id
1 'polypeptide(L)'
;MDNGQVHNGELVRDAFAESPHQAVFLPPYSPFLNAAEWFFAQIKPRLSKEEYKDTESLFRAIRSSTSSVTAAHCVAWIREVNRNLHRAMNGEILGREHHYNMAEGDEDLAGQLLQDLENLQVLA
;
A
#
# COMPACT_ATOMS: atom_id res chain seq x y z
N MET A 1 7.84 0.01 1.42
CA MET A 1 7.37 1.05 0.49
C MET A 1 6.96 0.37 -0.80
N ASP A 2 6.02 0.95 -1.55
CA ASP A 2 5.77 0.46 -2.91
C ASP A 2 6.95 0.79 -3.84
N ASN A 3 6.88 0.32 -5.08
CA ASN A 3 7.94 0.48 -6.07
C ASN A 3 7.84 1.78 -6.88
N GLY A 4 7.16 2.81 -6.35
CA GLY A 4 7.13 4.14 -6.95
C GLY A 4 8.54 4.66 -7.21
N GLN A 5 8.80 5.20 -8.41
CA GLN A 5 10.13 5.68 -8.81
C GLN A 5 10.72 6.70 -7.82
N VAL A 6 9.86 7.47 -7.16
CA VAL A 6 10.24 8.47 -6.16
C VAL A 6 10.94 7.84 -4.94
N HIS A 7 10.71 6.56 -4.65
CA HIS A 7 11.28 5.85 -3.51
C HIS A 7 12.68 5.30 -3.77
N ASN A 8 13.14 5.32 -5.02
CA ASN A 8 14.45 4.79 -5.43
C ASN A 8 15.53 5.88 -5.59
N GLY A 9 15.21 7.13 -5.27
CA GLY A 9 16.14 8.26 -5.37
C GLY A 9 17.23 8.24 -4.29
N GLU A 10 18.37 8.85 -4.60
CA GLU A 10 19.53 9.00 -3.71
C GLU A 10 19.13 9.60 -2.35
N LEU A 11 18.35 10.69 -2.37
CA LEU A 11 17.85 11.33 -1.14
C LEU A 11 17.08 10.39 -0.22
N VAL A 12 16.32 9.43 -0.77
CA VAL A 12 15.58 8.46 0.04
C VAL A 12 16.55 7.45 0.64
N ARG A 13 17.53 6.98 -0.14
CA ARG A 13 18.56 6.04 0.33
C ARG A 13 19.38 6.65 1.46
N ASP A 14 19.83 7.89 1.29
CA ASP A 14 20.60 8.63 2.31
C ASP A 14 19.79 8.80 3.59
N ALA A 15 18.51 9.16 3.47
CA ALA A 15 17.62 9.29 4.63
C ALA A 15 17.46 7.99 5.43
N PHE A 16 17.48 6.82 4.76
CA PHE A 16 17.49 5.54 5.46
C PHE A 16 18.86 5.21 6.06
N ALA A 17 19.96 5.48 5.34
CA ALA A 17 21.33 5.24 5.81
C ALA A 17 21.68 6.07 7.06
N GLU A 18 21.12 7.27 7.19
CA GLU A 18 21.28 8.15 8.35
C GLU A 18 20.31 7.84 9.51
N SER A 19 19.48 6.81 9.37
CA SER A 19 18.46 6.44 10.35
C SER A 19 18.63 5.00 10.86
N PRO A 20 18.05 4.64 12.02
CA PRO A 20 18.04 3.25 12.49
C PRO A 20 17.02 2.37 11.74
N HIS A 21 16.35 2.89 10.71
CA HIS A 21 15.29 2.19 9.99
C HIS A 21 15.85 1.51 8.74
N GLN A 22 15.21 0.41 8.38
CA GLN A 22 15.50 -0.32 7.15
C GLN A 22 14.38 -0.11 6.14
N ALA A 23 14.74 0.22 4.90
CA ALA A 23 13.77 0.27 3.83
C ALA A 23 13.50 -1.16 3.31
N VAL A 24 12.23 -1.55 3.37
CA VAL A 24 11.71 -2.79 2.80
C VAL A 24 10.78 -2.44 1.66
N PHE A 25 11.07 -2.92 0.44
CA PHE A 25 10.19 -2.74 -0.72
C PHE A 25 9.22 -3.88 -0.85
N LEU A 26 7.98 -3.56 -1.21
CA LEU A 26 6.95 -4.57 -1.45
C LEU A 26 7.15 -5.21 -2.83
N PRO A 27 6.68 -6.45 -3.04
CA PRO A 27 6.54 -7.03 -4.37
C PRO A 27 5.81 -6.07 -5.33
N PRO A 28 6.18 -6.02 -6.62
CA PRO A 28 5.39 -5.35 -7.65
C PRO A 28 3.89 -5.68 -7.55
N TYR A 29 3.05 -4.67 -7.78
CA TYR A 29 1.58 -4.81 -7.84
C TYR A 29 0.95 -5.50 -6.62
N SER A 30 1.50 -5.32 -5.41
CA SER A 30 1.00 -5.95 -4.17
C SER A 30 0.30 -4.98 -3.19
N PRO A 31 -0.76 -4.25 -3.60
CA PRO A 31 -1.41 -3.23 -2.76
C PRO A 31 -1.98 -3.81 -1.46
N PHE A 32 -2.34 -5.10 -1.44
CA PHE A 32 -2.84 -5.80 -0.26
C PHE A 32 -1.81 -5.94 0.87
N LEU A 33 -0.52 -5.75 0.55
CA LEU A 33 0.60 -5.73 1.50
C LEU A 33 0.99 -4.31 1.93
N ASN A 34 0.32 -3.28 1.38
CA ASN A 34 0.60 -1.88 1.71
C ASN A 34 -0.44 -1.32 2.71
N ALA A 35 -0.03 -1.11 3.96
CA ALA A 35 -0.90 -0.54 4.99
C ALA A 35 -1.46 0.86 4.62
N ALA A 36 -0.73 1.64 3.80
CA ALA A 36 -1.19 2.94 3.35
C ALA A 36 -2.43 2.85 2.45
N GLU A 37 -2.61 1.76 1.69
CA GLU A 37 -3.80 1.57 0.86
C GLU A 37 -5.07 1.42 1.71
N TRP A 38 -4.97 0.76 2.87
CA TRP A 38 -6.07 0.67 3.83
C TRP A 38 -6.44 2.04 4.43
N PHE A 39 -5.43 2.85 4.72
CA PHE A 39 -5.65 4.24 5.15
C PHE A 39 -6.36 5.05 4.06
N PHE A 40 -5.90 4.96 2.80
CA PHE A 40 -6.52 5.67 1.69
C PHE A 40 -7.94 5.18 1.41
N ALA A 41 -8.21 3.87 1.51
CA ALA A 41 -9.56 3.31 1.37
C ALA A 41 -10.52 3.87 2.42
N GLN A 42 -10.04 4.19 3.63
CA GLN A 42 -10.85 4.80 4.70
C GLN A 42 -11.19 6.28 4.44
N ILE A 43 -10.29 7.04 3.82
CA ILE A 43 -10.47 8.50 3.65
C ILE A 43 -11.00 8.89 2.26
N LYS A 44 -10.61 8.19 1.18
CA LYS A 44 -10.98 8.53 -0.21
C LYS A 44 -12.50 8.63 -0.41
N PRO A 45 -13.35 7.72 0.11
CA PRO A 45 -14.80 7.80 -0.08
C PRO A 45 -15.46 9.01 0.59
N ARG A 46 -14.82 9.61 1.59
CA ARG A 46 -15.27 10.84 2.22
C ARG A 46 -14.91 12.04 1.36
N LEU A 47 -13.74 11.99 0.72
CA LEU A 47 -13.28 13.05 -0.15
C LEU A 47 -14.01 13.08 -1.50
N SER A 48 -14.42 11.93 -2.02
CA SER A 48 -15.00 11.79 -3.37
C SER A 48 -16.45 12.25 -3.50
N LYS A 49 -17.11 12.61 -2.40
CA LYS A 49 -18.54 12.97 -2.36
C LYS A 49 -18.77 14.48 -2.38
N GLU A 50 -17.70 15.27 -2.37
CA GLU A 50 -17.75 16.72 -2.26
C GLU A 50 -17.02 17.37 -3.44
N GLU A 51 -17.53 18.52 -3.89
CA GLU A 51 -16.79 19.42 -4.78
C GLU A 51 -16.04 20.47 -3.95
N TYR A 52 -14.75 20.60 -4.20
CA TYR A 52 -13.89 21.56 -3.50
C TYR A 52 -13.73 22.83 -4.32
N LYS A 53 -13.95 23.98 -3.70
CA LYS A 53 -13.94 25.30 -4.36
C LYS A 53 -12.52 25.78 -4.66
N ASP A 54 -11.57 25.36 -3.83
CA ASP A 54 -10.16 25.76 -3.88
C ASP A 54 -9.27 24.75 -3.12
N THR A 55 -7.95 24.93 -3.24
CA THR A 55 -6.95 24.08 -2.59
C THR A 55 -7.07 24.07 -1.05
N GLU A 56 -7.47 25.19 -0.44
CA GLU A 56 -7.60 25.28 1.01
C GLU A 56 -8.78 24.44 1.53
N SER A 57 -9.91 24.48 0.82
CA SER A 57 -11.08 23.65 1.12
C SER A 57 -10.75 22.15 0.98
N LEU A 58 -9.97 21.77 -0.03
CA LEU A 58 -9.46 20.40 -0.17
C LEU A 58 -8.54 20.01 0.99
N PHE A 59 -7.56 20.83 1.36
CA PHE A 59 -6.66 20.52 2.48
C PHE A 59 -7.39 20.44 3.82
N ARG A 60 -8.44 21.24 4.02
CA ARG A 60 -9.29 21.14 5.20
C ARG A 60 -10.07 19.83 5.21
N ALA A 61 -10.64 19.42 4.08
CA ALA A 61 -11.37 18.16 3.96
C ALA A 61 -10.45 16.95 4.18
N ILE A 62 -9.22 17.00 3.66
CA ILE A 62 -8.18 15.98 3.93
C ILE A 62 -7.91 15.92 5.44
N ARG A 63 -7.59 17.05 6.09
CA ARG A 63 -7.34 17.07 7.56
C ARG A 63 -8.52 16.56 8.38
N SER A 64 -9.73 16.95 8.03
CA SER A 64 -10.94 16.46 8.69
C SER A 64 -11.08 14.94 8.52
N SER A 65 -10.90 14.44 7.29
CA SER A 65 -11.00 13.01 6.99
C SER A 65 -9.92 12.19 7.71
N THR A 66 -8.67 12.67 7.75
CA THR A 66 -7.58 11.96 8.46
C THR A 66 -7.79 11.94 9.97
N SER A 67 -8.45 12.95 10.55
CA SER A 67 -8.78 12.96 11.99
C SER A 67 -9.73 11.84 12.42
N SER A 68 -10.46 11.23 11.47
CA SER A 68 -11.31 10.06 11.74
C SER A 68 -10.54 8.74 11.86
N VAL A 69 -9.25 8.73 11.54
CA VAL A 69 -8.39 7.55 11.65
C VAL A 69 -7.91 7.44 13.10
N THR A 70 -8.17 6.27 13.70
CA THR A 70 -7.82 5.99 15.09
C THR A 70 -6.65 5.00 15.14
N ALA A 71 -5.99 4.92 16.30
CA ALA A 71 -4.96 3.89 16.52
C ALA A 71 -5.51 2.46 16.31
N ALA A 72 -6.78 2.22 16.67
CA ALA A 72 -7.42 0.93 16.45
C ALA A 72 -7.53 0.57 14.97
N HIS A 73 -7.82 1.54 14.10
CA HIS A 73 -7.78 1.33 12.65
C HIS A 73 -6.38 0.93 12.18
N CYS A 74 -5.34 1.65 12.61
CA CYS A 74 -3.96 1.33 12.23
C CYS A 74 -3.55 -0.09 12.66
N VAL A 75 -3.87 -0.49 13.89
CA VAL A 75 -3.59 -1.84 14.39
C VAL A 75 -4.36 -2.89 13.57
N ALA A 76 -5.61 -2.64 13.23
CA ALA A 76 -6.41 -3.54 12.39
C ALA A 76 -5.81 -3.69 10.98
N TRP A 77 -5.36 -2.61 10.35
CA TRP A 77 -4.75 -2.64 9.02
C TRP A 77 -3.40 -3.35 9.02
N ILE A 78 -2.57 -3.18 10.05
CA ILE A 78 -1.32 -3.93 10.19
C ILE A 78 -1.61 -5.43 10.33
N ARG A 79 -2.62 -5.79 11.14
CA ARG A 79 -3.05 -7.20 11.27
C ARG A 79 -3.52 -7.78 9.94
N GLU A 80 -4.24 -6.99 9.16
CA GLU A 80 -4.74 -7.34 7.84
C GLU A 80 -3.60 -7.59 6.85
N VAL A 81 -2.63 -6.67 6.77
CA VAL A 81 -1.41 -6.82 5.95
C VAL A 81 -0.63 -8.08 6.34
N ASN A 82 -0.44 -8.33 7.64
CA ASN A 82 0.25 -9.54 8.10
C ASN A 82 -0.49 -10.83 7.75
N ARG A 83 -1.83 -10.82 7.83
CA ARG A 83 -2.63 -11.96 7.39
C ARG A 83 -2.49 -12.19 5.90
N ASN A 84 -2.54 -11.12 5.09
CA ASN A 84 -2.35 -11.21 3.64
C ASN A 84 -0.96 -11.72 3.29
N LEU A 85 0.08 -11.27 3.98
CA LEU A 85 1.43 -11.78 3.79
C LEU A 85 1.50 -13.29 4.05
N HIS A 86 0.96 -13.76 5.17
CA HIS A 86 0.93 -15.18 5.50
C HIS A 86 0.19 -16.02 4.45
N ARG A 87 -0.95 -15.52 3.97
CA ARG A 87 -1.73 -16.16 2.91
C ARG A 87 -0.96 -16.22 1.59
N ALA A 88 -0.31 -15.13 1.19
CA ALA A 88 0.52 -15.10 -0.01
C ALA A 88 1.69 -16.09 0.10
N MET A 89 2.37 -16.16 1.25
CA MET A 89 3.45 -17.13 1.48
C MET A 89 2.99 -18.59 1.35
N ASN A 90 1.70 -18.87 1.55
CA ASN A 90 1.11 -20.20 1.36
C ASN A 90 0.56 -20.42 -0.06
N GLY A 91 0.78 -19.48 -0.98
CA GLY A 91 0.23 -19.52 -2.34
C GLY A 91 -1.28 -19.31 -2.41
N GLU A 92 -1.89 -18.71 -1.37
CA GLU A 92 -3.30 -18.36 -1.41
C GLU A 92 -3.53 -17.04 -2.15
N ILE A 93 -4.61 -17.01 -2.94
CA ILE A 93 -5.06 -15.80 -3.66
C ILE A 93 -5.49 -14.71 -2.66
N LEU A 94 -4.94 -13.51 -2.84
CA LEU A 94 -5.25 -12.33 -2.01
C LEU A 94 -6.33 -11.45 -2.64
N GLY A 95 -7.53 -11.49 -2.06
CA GLY A 95 -8.63 -10.61 -2.44
C GLY A 95 -9.44 -11.08 -3.65
N ARG A 96 -10.41 -10.27 -4.08
CA ARG A 96 -11.04 -10.39 -5.40
C ARG A 96 -10.32 -9.40 -6.30
N GLU A 97 -9.69 -9.86 -7.38
CA GLU A 97 -9.10 -8.97 -8.36
C GLU A 97 -10.21 -8.15 -9.02
N HIS A 98 -10.30 -6.86 -8.69
CA HIS A 98 -11.03 -5.90 -9.50
C HIS A 98 -10.02 -5.21 -10.43
N HIS A 99 -9.49 -6.00 -11.36
CA HIS A 99 -8.72 -5.48 -12.47
C HIS A 99 -9.70 -5.10 -13.58
N TYR A 100 -9.73 -3.82 -13.96
CA TYR A 100 -10.63 -3.32 -15.02
C TYR A 100 -10.32 -3.93 -16.41
N ASN A 101 -9.17 -4.60 -16.58
CA ASN A 101 -8.63 -5.03 -17.87
C ASN A 101 -8.26 -6.52 -18.00
N MET A 102 -8.64 -7.43 -17.09
CA MET A 102 -8.31 -8.85 -17.27
C MET A 102 -9.27 -9.47 -18.30
N ALA A 103 -8.74 -9.91 -19.43
CA ALA A 103 -9.44 -10.84 -20.32
C ALA A 103 -9.26 -12.27 -19.78
N GLU A 104 -10.17 -13.17 -20.15
CA GLU A 104 -10.11 -14.59 -19.78
C GLU A 104 -8.79 -15.21 -20.32
N GLY A 105 -7.82 -15.48 -19.42
CA GLY A 105 -6.52 -16.07 -19.77
C GLY A 105 -5.27 -15.33 -19.29
N ASP A 106 -5.39 -14.19 -18.61
CA ASP A 106 -4.22 -13.54 -17.99
C ASP A 106 -3.64 -14.41 -16.86
N GLU A 107 -2.32 -14.59 -16.84
CA GLU A 107 -1.61 -15.45 -15.90
C GLU A 107 -1.75 -14.96 -14.45
N ASP A 108 -1.92 -15.91 -13.53
CA ASP A 108 -2.22 -15.70 -12.11
C ASP A 108 -1.06 -14.97 -11.40
N LEU A 109 -1.31 -13.70 -11.01
CA LEU A 109 -0.38 -12.85 -10.23
C LEU A 109 0.07 -13.51 -8.92
N ALA A 110 -0.66 -14.52 -8.41
CA ALA A 110 -0.27 -15.28 -7.24
C ALA A 110 1.10 -15.97 -7.39
N GLY A 111 1.42 -16.49 -8.58
CA GLY A 111 2.70 -17.14 -8.87
C GLY A 111 3.88 -16.15 -8.84
N GLN A 112 3.68 -14.96 -9.40
CA GLN A 112 4.67 -13.88 -9.40
C GLN A 112 4.91 -13.33 -7.98
N LEU A 113 3.84 -13.15 -7.21
CA LEU A 113 3.92 -12.63 -5.84
C LEU A 113 4.78 -13.50 -4.92
N LEU A 114 4.70 -14.83 -5.05
CA LEU A 114 5.53 -15.76 -4.28
C LEU A 114 7.03 -15.58 -4.57
N GLN A 115 7.40 -15.52 -5.86
CA GLN A 115 8.79 -15.28 -6.26
C GLN A 115 9.29 -13.91 -5.80
N ASP A 116 8.44 -12.89 -5.87
CA ASP A 116 8.80 -11.54 -5.44
C ASP A 116 8.92 -11.44 -3.91
N LEU A 117 8.14 -12.22 -3.16
CA LEU A 117 8.25 -12.31 -1.69
C LEU A 117 9.57 -12.96 -1.27
N GLU A 118 10.01 -14.00 -1.96
CA GLU A 118 11.33 -14.62 -1.74
C GLU A 118 12.47 -13.63 -2.02
N ASN A 119 12.25 -12.70 -2.96
CA ASN A 119 13.20 -11.69 -3.38
C ASN A 119 13.01 -10.32 -2.70
N LEU A 120 12.27 -10.24 -1.58
CA LEU A 120 12.08 -8.99 -0.83
C LEU A 120 13.43 -8.31 -0.56
N GLN A 121 13.71 -7.25 -1.32
CA GLN A 121 14.97 -6.53 -1.22
C GLN A 121 14.89 -5.54 -0.06
N VAL A 122 15.76 -5.78 0.90
CA VAL A 122 16.19 -4.82 1.89
C VAL A 122 17.20 -3.89 1.20
N LEU A 123 16.98 -2.57 1.25
CA LEU A 123 18.10 -1.66 0.92
C LEU A 123 19.18 -1.84 1.99
N ALA A 124 20.36 -2.25 1.54
CA ALA A 124 21.61 -2.14 2.28
C ALA A 124 22.26 -0.77 2.02
#